data_AF-A0A135S9J2-F1
#
_entry.id   AF-A0A135S9J2-F1
#
_cell.length_a   1.000
_cell.length_b   1.000
_cell.length_c   1.000
_cell.angle_alpha   90.00
_cell.angle_beta   90.00
_cell.angle_gamma   90.00
#
_symmetry.space_group_name_H-M   'P 1'
#
loop_
_entity.id
_entity.type
_entity.pdbx_description
1 polymer ?
#
loop_
_entity_poly.entity_id
_entity_poly.type
_entity_poly.pdbx_seq_one_letter_code
_entity_poly.pdbx_strand_id
1 'polypeptide(L)'
;MGPENLSISIRAFPALLLEVLALALQFHPDGNDEALQGLKYAPDIDFADLAADYSNVGHQIMYMLGSKDISLNKIQAGLMEAFFEKSIGSVIEAWHTLGRTIRDAQELGLHRRRVWETSPPAENVMQAPMFSLERKLWFVLHLWDAHMAIVLGRPMTTRLDSSCVSSTSLTAASPPMSLEDVAITPFEFMVCGYHTAYKYLQEIHDLDIKNKDAQEAVQKIHSAVISNISRLPAWATVASPVLDSRYPWLPAARETLITEVYFVLLALHRPFVSSLSSSRVEAHMAALKMLASQNRLFEHAGALLYRGFALVFSTFDAMVLVAATYIRAPDDAQHLLAESVNRLEWGLARLDAMRSRNVMAGYAYDVVRVLFRKMLSQSSSPGSAPLRNDEPESPFVAERALSRNHAAQAGPGAEQDLDDASLQQSLYDFVSQDLLGETFPVEWQETTIPEAGNYEEAFPDSIWQFLDDLT
;
A
#
# COMPACT_ATOMS: atom_id res chain seq x y z
N MET A 1 -7.87 4.65 -41.53
CA MET A 1 -7.30 5.81 -40.83
C MET A 1 -6.06 5.38 -40.09
N GLY A 2 -5.04 6.24 -39.98
CA GLY A 2 -3.98 6.07 -38.99
C GLY A 2 -4.40 6.60 -37.61
N PRO A 3 -3.67 6.26 -36.53
CA PRO A 3 -3.94 6.78 -35.19
C PRO A 3 -3.79 8.30 -35.11
N GLU A 4 -3.02 8.91 -36.03
CA GLU A 4 -2.84 10.36 -36.12
C GLU A 4 -4.16 11.14 -36.31
N ASN A 5 -5.18 10.49 -36.86
CA ASN A 5 -6.45 11.13 -37.20
C ASN A 5 -7.49 10.95 -36.08
N LEU A 6 -7.10 10.33 -34.96
CA LEU A 6 -7.86 10.27 -33.72
C LEU A 6 -7.52 11.47 -32.83
N SER A 7 -8.50 11.95 -32.07
CA SER A 7 -8.29 13.00 -31.08
C SER A 7 -7.29 12.55 -30.00
N ILE A 8 -6.59 13.51 -29.40
CA ILE A 8 -5.60 13.29 -28.34
C ILE A 8 -6.20 12.56 -27.11
N SER A 9 -7.52 12.67 -26.88
CA SER A 9 -8.24 11.85 -25.91
C SER A 9 -8.37 10.38 -26.35
N ILE A 10 -8.79 10.10 -27.59
CA ILE A 10 -9.03 8.75 -28.09
C ILE A 10 -7.71 8.00 -28.35
N ARG A 11 -6.62 8.68 -28.74
CA ARG A 11 -5.29 8.06 -28.97
C ARG A 11 -4.80 7.19 -27.80
N ALA A 12 -5.04 7.62 -26.55
CA ALA A 12 -4.65 6.89 -25.33
C ALA A 12 -5.72 5.90 -24.81
N PHE A 13 -6.93 5.87 -25.39
CA PHE A 13 -8.02 5.00 -24.92
C PHE A 13 -7.71 3.49 -25.04
N PRO A 14 -7.04 2.98 -26.10
CA PRO A 14 -6.69 1.56 -26.18
C PRO A 14 -5.78 1.10 -25.04
N ALA A 15 -4.85 1.94 -24.59
CA ALA A 15 -4.01 1.63 -23.43
C ALA A 15 -4.84 1.58 -22.14
N LEU A 16 -5.67 2.60 -21.88
CA LEU A 16 -6.57 2.62 -20.73
C LEU A 16 -7.48 1.38 -20.68
N LEU A 17 -8.03 0.96 -21.82
CA LEU A 17 -8.85 -0.25 -21.93
C LEU A 17 -8.04 -1.50 -21.58
N LEU A 18 -6.81 -1.63 -22.07
CA LEU A 18 -5.93 -2.76 -21.77
C LEU A 18 -5.54 -2.84 -20.30
N GLU A 19 -5.17 -1.72 -19.65
CA GLU A 19 -4.88 -1.71 -18.21
C GLU A 19 -6.10 -2.07 -17.35
N VAL A 20 -7.30 -1.62 -17.75
CA VAL A 20 -8.55 -1.97 -17.05
C VAL A 20 -8.90 -3.46 -17.24
N LEU A 21 -8.67 -4.02 -18.43
CA LEU A 21 -8.82 -5.45 -18.67
C LEU A 21 -7.76 -6.28 -17.93
N ALA A 22 -6.52 -5.80 -17.85
CA ALA A 22 -5.46 -6.43 -17.07
C ALA A 22 -5.83 -6.50 -15.58
N LEU A 23 -6.28 -5.39 -14.99
CA LEU A 23 -6.76 -5.35 -13.60
C LEU A 23 -7.98 -6.26 -13.39
N ALA A 24 -8.92 -6.31 -14.34
CA ALA A 24 -10.09 -7.19 -14.26
C ALA A 24 -9.73 -8.68 -14.28
N LEU A 25 -8.78 -9.09 -15.14
CA LEU A 25 -8.25 -10.46 -15.20
C LEU A 25 -7.40 -10.81 -13.97
N GLN A 26 -6.61 -9.86 -13.48
CA GLN A 26 -5.72 -10.02 -12.34
C GLN A 26 -6.50 -10.28 -11.03
N PHE A 27 -7.62 -9.58 -10.83
CA PHE A 27 -8.52 -9.77 -9.69
C PHE A 27 -9.72 -10.69 -9.98
N HIS A 28 -9.71 -11.43 -11.09
CA HIS A 28 -10.77 -12.39 -11.42
C HIS A 28 -10.78 -13.57 -10.43
N PRO A 29 -11.97 -14.11 -10.06
CA PRO A 29 -12.06 -15.37 -9.32
C PRO A 29 -11.35 -16.54 -10.02
N ASP A 30 -10.75 -17.44 -9.25
CA ASP A 30 -10.16 -18.70 -9.77
C ASP A 30 -11.21 -19.73 -10.24
N GLY A 31 -12.48 -19.34 -10.31
CA GLY A 31 -13.51 -20.17 -10.92
C GLY A 31 -13.20 -20.40 -12.39
N ASN A 32 -13.48 -21.61 -12.87
CA ASN A 32 -13.44 -21.89 -14.31
C ASN A 32 -14.62 -21.19 -14.99
N ASP A 33 -14.46 -19.91 -15.28
CA ASP A 33 -15.41 -19.15 -16.09
C ASP A 33 -15.28 -19.58 -17.55
N GLU A 34 -16.27 -20.36 -18.02
CA GLU A 34 -16.30 -20.90 -19.38
C GLU A 34 -16.42 -19.81 -20.46
N ALA A 35 -16.98 -18.64 -20.14
CA ALA A 35 -17.08 -17.52 -21.09
C ALA A 35 -15.71 -16.86 -21.31
N LEU A 36 -14.83 -16.84 -20.30
CA LEU A 36 -13.49 -16.27 -20.40
C LEU A 36 -12.40 -17.24 -20.88
N GLN A 37 -12.64 -18.57 -20.91
CA GLN A 37 -11.62 -19.50 -21.42
C GLN A 37 -11.25 -19.24 -22.90
N GLY A 38 -12.15 -18.64 -23.69
CA GLY A 38 -11.87 -18.23 -25.08
C GLY A 38 -10.80 -17.13 -25.25
N LEU A 39 -10.38 -16.47 -24.16
CA LEU A 39 -9.28 -15.50 -24.18
C LEU A 39 -7.90 -16.17 -24.12
N LYS A 40 -7.81 -17.42 -23.64
CA LYS A 40 -6.54 -18.16 -23.51
C LYS A 40 -6.09 -18.70 -24.85
N TYR A 41 -4.97 -18.19 -25.37
CA TYR A 41 -4.42 -18.60 -26.65
C TYR A 41 -3.44 -19.79 -26.56
N ALA A 42 -3.09 -20.26 -25.36
CA ALA A 42 -2.32 -21.48 -25.12
C ALA A 42 -2.85 -22.26 -23.90
N PRO A 43 -2.61 -23.59 -23.79
CA PRO A 43 -3.23 -24.44 -22.75
C PRO A 43 -2.66 -24.23 -21.34
N ASP A 44 -1.49 -23.64 -21.24
CA ASP A 44 -0.67 -23.42 -20.04
C ASP A 44 -0.81 -22.01 -19.46
N ILE A 45 -1.49 -21.09 -20.17
CA ILE A 45 -1.68 -19.69 -19.80
C ILE A 45 -2.86 -19.51 -18.83
N ASP A 46 -2.63 -18.77 -17.74
CA ASP A 46 -3.64 -18.37 -16.76
C ASP A 46 -4.15 -16.92 -16.97
N PHE A 47 -5.00 -16.41 -16.08
CA PHE A 47 -5.53 -15.04 -16.21
C PHE A 47 -4.56 -13.94 -15.73
N ALA A 48 -3.55 -14.24 -14.89
CA ALA A 48 -2.47 -13.31 -14.57
C ALA A 48 -1.46 -13.19 -15.72
N ASP A 49 -1.17 -14.28 -16.44
CA ASP A 49 -0.37 -14.23 -17.67
C ASP A 49 -1.00 -13.27 -18.70
N LEU A 50 -2.29 -13.47 -19.01
CA LEU A 50 -3.04 -12.58 -19.91
C LEU A 50 -3.13 -11.14 -19.39
N ALA A 51 -3.21 -10.94 -18.07
CA ALA A 51 -3.21 -9.60 -17.49
C ALA A 51 -1.85 -8.90 -17.69
N ALA A 52 -0.74 -9.63 -17.50
CA ALA A 52 0.60 -9.12 -17.73
C ALA A 52 0.83 -8.78 -19.22
N ASP A 53 0.36 -9.61 -20.15
CA ASP A 53 0.38 -9.31 -21.58
C ASP A 53 -0.40 -8.04 -21.93
N TYR A 54 -1.62 -7.89 -21.37
CA TYR A 54 -2.46 -6.73 -21.66
C TYR A 54 -1.84 -5.43 -21.13
N SER A 55 -1.33 -5.41 -19.89
CA SER A 55 -0.63 -4.25 -19.32
C SER A 55 0.68 -3.94 -20.07
N ASN A 56 1.43 -4.96 -20.48
CA ASN A 56 2.63 -4.79 -21.32
C ASN A 56 2.30 -4.12 -22.67
N VAL A 57 1.20 -4.50 -23.34
CA VAL A 57 0.75 -3.84 -24.58
C VAL A 57 0.21 -2.43 -24.31
N GLY A 58 -0.48 -2.20 -23.18
CA GLY A 58 -0.92 -0.87 -22.74
C GLY A 58 0.25 0.09 -22.52
N HIS A 59 1.26 -0.34 -21.76
CA HIS A 59 2.53 0.35 -21.59
C HIS A 59 3.22 0.65 -22.93
N GLN A 60 3.32 -0.31 -23.86
CA GLN A 60 3.92 -0.08 -25.18
C GLN A 60 3.18 1.00 -25.99
N ILE A 61 1.84 1.04 -25.94
CA ILE A 61 1.05 2.11 -26.56
C ILE A 61 1.33 3.45 -25.88
N MET A 62 1.36 3.49 -24.55
CA MET A 62 1.66 4.69 -23.76
C MET A 62 3.07 5.26 -24.00
N TYR A 63 4.04 4.38 -24.27
CA TYR A 63 5.39 4.71 -24.68
C TYR A 63 5.42 5.30 -26.10
N MET A 64 4.78 4.64 -27.08
CA MET A 64 4.71 5.12 -28.47
C MET A 64 4.06 6.51 -28.62
N LEU A 65 3.09 6.85 -27.77
CA LEU A 65 2.46 8.18 -27.76
C LEU A 65 3.39 9.30 -27.24
N GLY A 66 4.44 8.96 -26.49
CA GLY A 66 5.38 9.92 -25.90
C GLY A 66 4.73 10.99 -25.02
N SER A 67 5.43 12.10 -24.79
CA SER A 67 4.96 13.21 -23.93
C SER A 67 4.20 14.32 -24.67
N LYS A 68 3.85 14.14 -25.96
CA LYS A 68 3.21 15.20 -26.76
C LYS A 68 1.68 15.20 -26.62
N ASP A 69 1.09 14.01 -26.58
CA ASP A 69 -0.36 13.80 -26.62
C ASP A 69 -0.95 13.55 -25.22
N ILE A 70 -0.77 14.52 -24.31
CA ILE A 70 -1.24 14.41 -22.93
C ILE A 70 -2.75 14.62 -22.86
N SER A 71 -3.47 13.65 -22.27
CA SER A 71 -4.93 13.65 -22.10
C SER A 71 -5.36 13.03 -20.77
N LEU A 72 -6.64 13.17 -20.42
CA LEU A 72 -7.20 12.49 -19.23
C LEU A 72 -7.11 10.96 -19.39
N ASN A 73 -7.32 10.42 -20.59
CA ASN A 73 -7.17 8.99 -20.86
C ASN A 73 -5.72 8.50 -20.68
N LYS A 74 -4.72 9.31 -21.10
CA LYS A 74 -3.29 9.07 -20.82
C LYS A 74 -3.03 9.02 -19.31
N ILE A 75 -3.54 9.99 -18.55
CA ILE A 75 -3.37 10.05 -17.08
C ILE A 75 -4.08 8.89 -16.38
N GLN A 76 -5.25 8.46 -16.88
CA GLN A 76 -5.97 7.31 -16.37
C GLN A 76 -5.25 6.00 -16.69
N ALA A 77 -4.70 5.83 -17.90
CA ALA A 77 -3.92 4.66 -18.28
C ALA A 77 -2.69 4.50 -17.37
N GLY A 78 -1.86 5.54 -17.22
CA GLY A 78 -0.68 5.49 -16.35
C GLY A 78 -0.99 5.27 -14.85
N LEU A 79 -2.18 5.66 -14.38
CA LEU A 79 -2.67 5.35 -13.03
C LEU A 79 -3.11 3.87 -12.89
N MET A 80 -3.67 3.28 -13.95
CA MET A 80 -4.04 1.86 -13.96
C MET A 80 -2.82 0.95 -14.17
N GLU A 81 -1.86 1.35 -15.02
CA GLU A 81 -0.52 0.76 -15.19
C GLU A 81 0.19 0.69 -13.82
N ALA A 82 0.30 1.82 -13.11
CA ALA A 82 0.88 1.88 -11.77
C ALA A 82 0.09 1.07 -10.71
N PHE A 83 -1.23 0.88 -10.89
CA PHE A 83 -2.01 -0.03 -10.03
C PHE A 83 -1.73 -1.50 -10.36
N PHE A 84 -1.59 -1.87 -11.64
CA PHE A 84 -1.26 -3.22 -12.05
C PHE A 84 0.14 -3.61 -11.53
N GLU A 85 1.16 -2.80 -11.81
CA GLU A 85 2.53 -2.94 -11.29
C GLU A 85 2.54 -3.06 -9.76
N LYS A 86 1.84 -2.15 -9.05
CA LYS A 86 1.71 -2.22 -7.59
C LYS A 86 1.03 -3.52 -7.17
N SER A 87 0.00 -3.98 -7.88
CA SER A 87 -0.77 -5.18 -7.49
C SER A 87 0.08 -6.44 -7.50
N ILE A 88 0.95 -6.63 -8.51
CA ILE A 88 1.84 -7.79 -8.67
C ILE A 88 3.07 -7.74 -7.74
N GLY A 89 3.35 -6.60 -7.11
CA GLY A 89 4.50 -6.38 -6.23
C GLY A 89 5.69 -5.67 -6.88
N SER A 90 5.53 -5.13 -8.10
CA SER A 90 6.49 -4.25 -8.77
C SER A 90 6.34 -2.81 -8.25
N VAL A 91 6.66 -2.63 -6.96
CA VAL A 91 6.36 -1.39 -6.20
C VAL A 91 7.27 -0.22 -6.60
N ILE A 92 8.48 -0.51 -7.07
CA ILE A 92 9.47 0.51 -7.48
C ILE A 92 9.10 1.03 -8.87
N GLU A 93 8.74 0.11 -9.76
CA GLU A 93 8.22 0.33 -11.10
C GLU A 93 6.94 1.19 -11.02
N ALA A 94 5.97 0.76 -10.19
CA ALA A 94 4.76 1.52 -9.88
C ALA A 94 5.03 2.95 -9.40
N TRP A 95 6.06 3.17 -8.56
CA TRP A 95 6.45 4.50 -8.11
C TRP A 95 6.99 5.36 -9.28
N HIS A 96 7.82 4.77 -10.15
CA HIS A 96 8.30 5.45 -11.35
C HIS A 96 7.15 5.77 -12.33
N THR A 97 6.21 4.85 -12.53
CA THR A 97 5.04 5.02 -13.42
C THR A 97 4.07 6.07 -12.90
N LEU A 98 3.77 6.03 -11.60
CA LEU A 98 3.03 7.08 -10.92
C LEU A 98 3.75 8.44 -11.07
N GLY A 99 5.07 8.48 -10.91
CA GLY A 99 5.89 9.68 -11.10
C GLY A 99 6.05 10.15 -12.56
N ARG A 100 5.73 9.33 -13.56
CA ARG A 100 5.49 9.77 -14.96
C ARG A 100 4.11 10.42 -15.04
N THR A 101 3.08 9.69 -14.63
CA THR A 101 1.65 10.07 -14.67
C THR A 101 1.35 11.38 -13.93
N ILE A 102 2.03 11.65 -12.81
CA ILE A 102 1.91 12.91 -12.05
C ILE A 102 2.44 14.10 -12.84
N ARG A 103 3.51 13.94 -13.63
CA ARG A 103 4.04 15.03 -14.46
C ARG A 103 3.12 15.33 -15.63
N ASP A 104 2.58 14.29 -16.28
CA ASP A 104 1.56 14.44 -17.34
C ASP A 104 0.30 15.17 -16.77
N ALA A 105 -0.16 14.77 -15.58
CA ALA A 105 -1.24 15.45 -14.87
C ALA A 105 -0.89 16.90 -14.46
N GLN A 106 0.37 17.17 -14.11
CA GLN A 106 0.83 18.52 -13.82
C GLN A 106 0.84 19.40 -15.08
N GLU A 107 1.28 18.88 -16.23
CA GLU A 107 1.30 19.60 -17.51
C GLU A 107 -0.11 19.94 -18.00
N LEU A 108 -1.04 18.97 -17.92
CA LEU A 108 -2.48 19.20 -18.18
C LEU A 108 -3.16 20.08 -17.11
N GLY A 109 -2.43 20.47 -16.06
CA GLY A 109 -2.86 21.49 -15.10
C GLY A 109 -3.80 21.00 -14.00
N LEU A 110 -3.95 19.69 -13.80
CA LEU A 110 -4.85 19.09 -12.79
C LEU A 110 -4.59 19.63 -11.38
N HIS A 111 -3.31 19.88 -11.04
CA HIS A 111 -2.86 20.45 -9.77
C HIS A 111 -3.34 21.90 -9.50
N ARG A 112 -3.82 22.64 -10.51
CA ARG A 112 -4.17 24.06 -10.38
C ARG A 112 -5.66 24.23 -10.09
N ARG A 113 -6.00 25.05 -9.09
CA ARG A 113 -7.40 25.49 -8.87
C ARG A 113 -7.83 26.43 -9.99
N ARG A 114 -9.00 26.17 -10.58
CA ARG A 114 -9.63 26.99 -11.64
C ARG A 114 -10.41 28.13 -10.99
N VAL A 115 -10.47 29.30 -11.65
CA VAL A 115 -11.03 30.53 -11.06
C VAL A 115 -12.52 30.40 -10.68
N TRP A 116 -13.28 29.59 -11.42
CA TRP A 116 -14.68 29.29 -11.09
C TRP A 116 -14.86 28.33 -9.90
N GLU A 117 -13.81 27.61 -9.48
CA GLU A 117 -13.81 26.79 -8.25
C GLU A 117 -13.47 27.63 -7.00
N THR A 118 -12.88 28.81 -7.17
CA THR A 118 -12.75 29.81 -6.09
C THR A 118 -14.00 30.67 -5.95
N SER A 119 -14.67 30.98 -7.06
CA SER A 119 -15.87 31.82 -7.10
C SER A 119 -16.88 31.25 -8.10
N PRO A 120 -17.73 30.27 -7.70
CA PRO A 120 -18.73 29.71 -8.60
C PRO A 120 -19.79 30.77 -8.96
N PRO A 121 -20.16 30.94 -10.24
CA PRO A 121 -21.32 31.73 -10.62
C PRO A 121 -22.57 31.21 -9.91
N ALA A 122 -23.42 32.11 -9.42
CA ALA A 122 -24.58 31.76 -8.59
C ALA A 122 -25.55 30.75 -9.25
N GLU A 123 -25.59 30.73 -10.59
CA GLU A 123 -26.43 29.83 -11.39
C GLU A 123 -25.88 28.39 -11.45
N ASN A 124 -24.57 28.18 -11.29
CA ASN A 124 -23.91 26.88 -11.46
C ASN A 124 -23.78 26.06 -10.16
N VAL A 125 -24.09 26.65 -9.00
CA VAL A 125 -23.88 26.05 -7.66
C VAL A 125 -24.65 24.74 -7.47
N MET A 126 -25.75 24.53 -8.23
CA MET A 126 -26.72 23.46 -7.98
C MET A 126 -26.70 22.32 -9.01
N GLN A 127 -25.76 22.31 -9.96
CA GLN A 127 -25.68 21.28 -11.02
C GLN A 127 -24.29 20.71 -11.31
N ALA A 128 -23.21 21.30 -10.80
CA ALA A 128 -21.88 20.70 -10.94
C ALA A 128 -21.70 19.52 -9.97
N PRO A 129 -21.15 18.35 -10.41
CA PRO A 129 -20.74 17.30 -9.49
C PRO A 129 -19.63 17.85 -8.58
N MET A 130 -19.68 17.53 -7.27
CA MET A 130 -18.86 18.21 -6.25
C MET A 130 -17.33 18.06 -6.48
N PHE A 131 -16.92 17.06 -7.26
CA PHE A 131 -15.57 16.94 -7.83
C PHE A 131 -15.68 16.57 -9.32
N SER A 132 -15.03 17.35 -10.20
CA SER A 132 -14.86 16.99 -11.61
C SER A 132 -13.88 15.82 -11.78
N LEU A 133 -13.83 15.21 -12.96
CA LEU A 133 -12.90 14.10 -13.23
C LEU A 133 -11.44 14.51 -12.99
N GLU A 134 -11.04 15.70 -13.42
CA GLU A 134 -9.68 16.22 -13.23
C GLU A 134 -9.32 16.35 -11.73
N ARG A 135 -10.30 16.72 -10.90
CA ARG A 135 -10.15 16.76 -9.44
C ARG A 135 -10.06 15.37 -8.83
N LYS A 136 -10.92 14.43 -9.25
CA LYS A 136 -10.89 13.03 -8.78
C LYS A 136 -9.53 12.39 -9.07
N LEU A 137 -9.00 12.58 -10.28
CA LEU A 137 -7.68 12.07 -10.67
C LEU A 137 -6.54 12.71 -9.88
N TRP A 138 -6.51 14.05 -9.75
CA TRP A 138 -5.46 14.71 -8.95
C TRP A 138 -5.45 14.23 -7.48
N PHE A 139 -6.63 14.07 -6.90
CA PHE A 139 -6.80 13.59 -5.53
C PHE A 139 -6.26 12.17 -5.35
N VAL A 140 -6.62 11.23 -6.25
CA VAL A 140 -6.11 9.85 -6.18
C VAL A 140 -4.59 9.79 -6.42
N LEU A 141 -4.07 10.53 -7.40
CA LEU A 141 -2.63 10.63 -7.65
C LEU A 141 -1.87 11.15 -6.42
N HIS A 142 -2.39 12.18 -5.73
CA HIS A 142 -1.79 12.69 -4.49
C HIS A 142 -1.84 11.67 -3.35
N LEU A 143 -2.97 10.98 -3.13
CA LEU A 143 -3.06 9.94 -2.10
C LEU A 143 -2.03 8.83 -2.32
N TRP A 144 -1.84 8.43 -3.59
CA TRP A 144 -0.89 7.38 -3.97
C TRP A 144 0.56 7.82 -3.82
N ASP A 145 0.90 9.02 -4.29
CA ASP A 145 2.24 9.62 -4.15
C ASP A 145 2.60 9.79 -2.67
N ALA A 146 1.67 10.30 -1.85
CA ALA A 146 1.88 10.46 -0.41
C ALA A 146 2.05 9.12 0.33
N HIS A 147 1.23 8.10 0.01
CA HIS A 147 1.38 6.76 0.57
C HIS A 147 2.70 6.11 0.13
N MET A 148 3.04 6.15 -1.17
CA MET A 148 4.24 5.47 -1.70
C MET A 148 5.54 6.18 -1.30
N ALA A 149 5.53 7.50 -1.12
CA ALA A 149 6.62 8.26 -0.51
C ALA A 149 6.97 7.72 0.88
N ILE A 150 5.96 7.55 1.75
CA ILE A 150 6.13 6.98 3.09
C ILE A 150 6.54 5.50 3.03
N VAL A 151 5.90 4.67 2.19
CA VAL A 151 6.18 3.22 2.11
C VAL A 151 7.59 2.91 1.59
N LEU A 152 8.15 3.73 0.70
CA LEU A 152 9.44 3.47 0.05
C LEU A 152 10.58 4.36 0.58
N GLY A 153 10.33 5.26 1.53
CA GLY A 153 11.32 6.27 1.95
C GLY A 153 11.72 7.23 0.80
N ARG A 154 10.79 7.52 -0.11
CA ARG A 154 11.03 8.31 -1.34
C ARG A 154 10.41 9.71 -1.22
N PRO A 155 10.95 10.72 -1.94
CA PRO A 155 10.37 12.06 -1.94
C PRO A 155 8.94 12.08 -2.51
N MET A 156 8.02 12.73 -1.79
CA MET A 156 6.68 13.08 -2.27
C MET A 156 6.75 14.14 -3.37
N THR A 157 6.11 13.89 -4.52
CA THR A 157 6.18 14.76 -5.71
C THR A 157 4.98 15.71 -5.86
N THR A 158 3.89 15.40 -5.16
CA THR A 158 2.63 16.17 -5.15
C THR A 158 2.48 16.99 -3.89
N ARG A 159 1.57 17.96 -3.93
CA ARG A 159 1.07 18.71 -2.77
C ARG A 159 -0.43 18.93 -2.92
N LEU A 160 -1.17 18.86 -1.83
CA LEU A 160 -2.61 19.12 -1.81
C LEU A 160 -2.98 19.97 -0.59
N ASP A 161 -3.54 21.14 -0.84
CA ASP A 161 -4.17 21.94 0.21
C ASP A 161 -5.47 21.26 0.66
N SER A 162 -5.57 20.99 1.96
CA SER A 162 -6.79 20.50 2.61
C SER A 162 -8.04 21.35 2.33
N SER A 163 -7.90 22.65 2.03
CA SER A 163 -9.02 23.52 1.63
C SER A 163 -9.61 23.20 0.25
N CYS A 164 -8.90 22.40 -0.56
CA CYS A 164 -9.35 21.95 -1.87
C CYS A 164 -10.24 20.69 -1.80
N VAL A 165 -10.28 19.99 -0.66
CA VAL A 165 -11.13 18.81 -0.45
C VAL A 165 -12.30 19.21 0.45
N SER A 166 -13.45 19.49 -0.16
CA SER A 166 -14.68 19.80 0.57
C SER A 166 -15.20 18.58 1.31
N SER A 167 -15.44 18.71 2.62
CA SER A 167 -16.16 17.71 3.41
C SER A 167 -17.54 17.44 2.81
N THR A 168 -17.78 16.21 2.34
CA THR A 168 -19.08 15.80 1.81
C THR A 168 -20.13 15.77 2.92
N SER A 169 -21.42 15.89 2.58
CA SER A 169 -22.52 15.76 3.54
C SER A 169 -22.48 14.42 4.30
N LEU A 170 -22.02 13.35 3.64
CA LEU A 170 -21.76 12.03 4.21
C LEU A 170 -20.70 12.00 5.32
N THR A 171 -19.85 13.04 5.43
CA THR A 171 -18.87 13.22 6.52
C THR A 171 -19.31 14.21 7.60
N ALA A 172 -20.48 14.84 7.44
CA ALA A 172 -21.09 15.63 8.50
C ALA A 172 -21.65 14.71 9.60
N ALA A 173 -21.51 15.08 10.86
CA ALA A 173 -21.90 14.25 12.01
C ALA A 173 -23.42 14.13 12.25
N SER A 174 -24.24 14.43 11.23
CA SER A 174 -25.69 14.24 11.25
C SER A 174 -26.00 12.80 10.82
N PRO A 175 -26.52 11.92 11.69
CA PRO A 175 -26.93 10.58 11.27
C PRO A 175 -28.06 10.69 10.24
N PRO A 176 -28.04 9.90 9.15
CA PRO A 176 -29.14 9.86 8.19
C PRO A 176 -30.40 9.27 8.85
N MET A 177 -31.58 9.76 8.46
CA MET A 177 -32.85 9.38 9.10
C MET A 177 -33.25 7.92 8.85
N SER A 178 -32.86 7.35 7.69
CA SER A 178 -32.76 5.90 7.47
C SER A 178 -31.36 5.55 6.96
N LEU A 179 -30.91 4.33 7.21
CA LEU A 179 -29.71 3.79 6.58
C LEU A 179 -29.91 3.52 5.07
N GLU A 180 -31.17 3.48 4.62
CA GLU A 180 -31.58 3.12 3.25
C GLU A 180 -31.46 4.28 2.26
N ASP A 181 -31.48 5.53 2.76
CA ASP A 181 -31.35 6.76 1.96
C ASP A 181 -29.89 7.12 1.62
N VAL A 182 -28.92 6.35 2.13
CA VAL A 182 -27.49 6.66 1.97
C VAL A 182 -26.98 6.12 0.64
N ALA A 183 -26.81 7.03 -0.33
CA ALA A 183 -25.92 6.80 -1.46
C ALA A 183 -24.46 6.88 -0.99
N ILE A 184 -23.63 5.89 -1.35
CA ILE A 184 -22.20 5.87 -1.01
C ILE A 184 -21.43 5.56 -2.29
N THR A 185 -20.64 6.51 -2.81
CA THR A 185 -19.71 6.22 -3.91
C THR A 185 -18.32 5.81 -3.40
N PRO A 186 -17.55 5.00 -4.14
CA PRO A 186 -16.16 4.69 -3.79
C PRO A 186 -15.25 5.93 -3.66
N PHE A 187 -15.56 7.02 -4.38
CA PHE A 187 -14.80 8.26 -4.28
C PHE A 187 -15.06 8.99 -2.96
N GLU A 188 -16.31 9.11 -2.54
CA GLU A 188 -16.65 9.72 -1.23
C GLU A 188 -16.11 8.90 -0.06
N PHE A 189 -16.03 7.58 -0.25
CA PHE A 189 -15.36 6.67 0.69
C PHE A 189 -13.87 7.00 0.86
N MET A 190 -13.14 7.27 -0.24
CA MET A 190 -11.75 7.74 -0.18
C MET A 190 -11.60 9.14 0.45
N VAL A 191 -12.54 10.06 0.18
CA VAL A 191 -12.60 11.40 0.81
C VAL A 191 -12.81 11.29 2.32
N CYS A 192 -13.64 10.34 2.79
CA CYS A 192 -13.79 10.02 4.21
C CYS A 192 -12.46 9.60 4.85
N GLY A 193 -11.70 8.72 4.19
CA GLY A 193 -10.34 8.33 4.63
C GLY A 193 -9.34 9.49 4.67
N TYR A 194 -9.37 10.39 3.67
CA TYR A 194 -8.52 11.58 3.65
C TYR A 194 -8.80 12.53 4.83
N HIS A 195 -10.08 12.85 5.07
CA HIS A 195 -10.46 13.66 6.23
C HIS A 195 -10.16 12.99 7.56
N THR A 196 -10.16 11.65 7.61
CA THR A 196 -9.83 10.87 8.81
C THR A 196 -8.34 10.89 9.11
N ALA A 197 -7.51 10.51 8.15
CA ALA A 197 -6.07 10.36 8.36
C ALA A 197 -5.18 10.79 7.18
N TYR A 198 -5.52 10.46 5.93
CA TYR A 198 -4.50 10.49 4.85
C TYR A 198 -3.95 11.90 4.56
N LYS A 199 -4.71 12.96 4.85
CA LYS A 199 -4.24 14.36 4.74
C LYS A 199 -2.97 14.66 5.54
N TYR A 200 -2.71 13.92 6.62
CA TYR A 200 -1.53 14.09 7.46
C TYR A 200 -0.26 13.43 6.88
N LEU A 201 -0.35 12.58 5.84
CA LEU A 201 0.82 11.95 5.23
C LEU A 201 1.86 12.98 4.74
N GLN A 202 1.41 14.15 4.27
CA GLN A 202 2.28 15.25 3.87
C GLN A 202 3.00 15.90 5.07
N GLU A 203 2.30 16.06 6.21
CA GLU A 203 2.91 16.58 7.45
C GLU A 203 3.87 15.55 8.10
N ILE A 204 3.60 14.26 7.93
CA ILE A 204 4.45 13.15 8.41
C ILE A 204 5.73 13.03 7.57
N HIS A 205 5.62 13.11 6.25
CA HIS A 205 6.76 13.09 5.33
C HIS A 205 7.73 14.27 5.57
N ASP A 206 7.19 15.46 5.85
CA ASP A 206 7.98 16.67 6.07
C ASP A 206 8.50 16.81 7.52
N LEU A 207 8.28 15.82 8.39
CA LEU A 207 8.61 15.89 9.82
C LEU A 207 10.12 15.76 10.05
N ASP A 208 10.80 16.87 10.37
CA ASP A 208 12.18 16.81 10.87
C ASP A 208 12.23 16.19 12.27
N ILE A 209 12.55 14.90 12.33
CA ILE A 209 12.74 14.08 13.53
C ILE A 209 13.80 14.67 14.49
N LYS A 210 14.72 15.52 14.00
CA LYS A 210 15.76 16.17 14.82
C LYS A 210 15.29 17.49 15.45
N ASN A 211 14.13 18.02 15.03
CA ASN A 211 13.54 19.20 15.65
C ASN A 211 12.96 18.83 17.02
N LYS A 212 13.14 19.72 18.02
CA LYS A 212 12.61 19.56 19.38
C LYS A 212 11.09 19.52 19.39
N ASP A 213 10.46 20.28 18.50
CA ASP A 213 9.01 20.44 18.42
C ASP A 213 8.32 19.25 17.71
N ALA A 214 9.11 18.32 17.14
CA ALA A 214 8.59 17.16 16.42
C ALA A 214 7.70 16.25 17.30
N GLN A 215 8.00 16.15 18.60
CA GLN A 215 7.17 15.39 19.54
C GLN A 215 5.79 16.03 19.77
N GLU A 216 5.70 17.37 19.78
CA GLU A 216 4.42 18.07 19.87
C GLU A 216 3.61 17.91 18.57
N ALA A 217 4.29 18.03 17.41
CA ALA A 217 3.68 17.76 16.11
C ALA A 217 3.12 16.33 16.02
N VAL A 218 3.89 15.32 16.47
CA VAL A 218 3.43 13.92 16.55
C VAL A 218 2.21 13.79 17.45
N GLN A 219 2.25 14.30 18.68
CA GLN A 219 1.10 14.18 19.59
C GLN A 219 -0.14 14.90 19.06
N LYS A 220 0.02 16.05 18.40
CA LYS A 220 -1.04 16.82 17.76
C LYS A 220 -1.68 16.05 16.60
N ILE A 221 -0.89 15.47 15.70
CA ILE A 221 -1.39 14.67 14.57
C ILE A 221 -2.08 13.40 15.10
N HIS A 222 -1.46 12.67 16.02
CA HIS A 222 -2.03 11.48 16.66
C HIS A 222 -3.42 11.80 17.25
N SER A 223 -3.49 12.83 18.11
CA SER A 223 -4.73 13.21 18.81
C SER A 223 -5.82 13.64 17.84
N ALA A 224 -5.45 14.28 16.72
CA ALA A 224 -6.37 14.62 15.66
C ALA A 224 -6.89 13.38 14.91
N VAL A 225 -6.02 12.42 14.54
CA VAL A 225 -6.45 11.17 13.87
C VAL A 225 -7.38 10.35 14.76
N ILE A 226 -7.05 10.15 16.05
CA ILE A 226 -7.94 9.46 17.01
C ILE A 226 -9.29 10.17 17.14
N SER A 227 -9.29 11.51 17.19
CA SER A 227 -10.51 12.34 17.19
C SER A 227 -11.30 12.31 15.88
N ASN A 228 -10.67 11.96 14.76
CA ASN A 228 -11.36 11.76 13.49
C ASN A 228 -11.96 10.35 13.40
N ILE A 229 -11.25 9.32 13.88
CA ILE A 229 -11.73 7.92 13.95
C ILE A 229 -13.03 7.84 14.75
N SER A 230 -13.11 8.49 15.90
CA SER A 230 -14.33 8.51 16.73
C SER A 230 -15.51 9.27 16.11
N ARG A 231 -15.30 9.93 14.98
CA ARG A 231 -16.31 10.67 14.20
C ARG A 231 -16.53 10.08 12.80
N LEU A 232 -15.97 8.90 12.52
CA LEU A 232 -16.28 8.15 11.31
C LEU A 232 -17.78 7.81 11.24
N PRO A 233 -18.43 7.92 10.07
CA PRO A 233 -19.81 7.49 9.91
C PRO A 233 -20.00 5.99 10.21
N ALA A 234 -21.18 5.63 10.71
CA ALA A 234 -21.51 4.23 11.00
C ALA A 234 -21.40 3.33 9.75
N TRP A 235 -21.79 3.83 8.57
CA TRP A 235 -21.65 3.10 7.31
C TRP A 235 -20.19 2.81 6.92
N ALA A 236 -19.22 3.57 7.43
CA ALA A 236 -17.79 3.41 7.15
C ALA A 236 -17.09 2.42 8.12
N THR A 237 -17.75 2.02 9.20
CA THR A 237 -17.12 1.31 10.34
C THR A 237 -17.88 0.09 10.83
N VAL A 238 -19.20 0.02 10.62
CA VAL A 238 -20.07 -1.05 11.11
C VAL A 238 -20.60 -1.86 9.93
N ALA A 239 -20.48 -3.18 9.99
CA ALA A 239 -21.10 -4.09 9.03
C ALA A 239 -22.63 -3.97 9.07
N SER A 240 -23.27 -3.98 7.91
CA SER A 240 -24.70 -3.73 7.76
C SER A 240 -25.23 -4.55 6.59
N PRO A 241 -25.91 -5.70 6.82
CA PRO A 241 -26.35 -6.60 5.76
C PRO A 241 -27.17 -5.93 4.64
N VAL A 242 -27.90 -4.85 4.96
CA VAL A 242 -28.63 -4.03 3.98
C VAL A 242 -27.69 -3.26 3.05
N LEU A 243 -26.73 -2.50 3.62
CA LEU A 243 -25.75 -1.75 2.82
C LEU A 243 -24.77 -2.68 2.10
N ASP A 244 -24.40 -3.78 2.73
CA ASP A 244 -23.39 -4.72 2.23
C ASP A 244 -23.97 -5.59 1.09
N SER A 245 -25.29 -5.78 1.05
CA SER A 245 -25.99 -6.36 -0.11
C SER A 245 -26.20 -5.35 -1.25
N ARG A 246 -26.35 -4.05 -0.95
CA ARG A 246 -26.44 -2.98 -1.97
C ARG A 246 -25.07 -2.64 -2.56
N TYR A 247 -24.01 -2.71 -1.76
CA TYR A 247 -22.65 -2.33 -2.13
C TYR A 247 -21.66 -3.46 -1.82
N PRO A 248 -21.52 -4.48 -2.69
CA PRO A 248 -20.67 -5.65 -2.42
C PRO A 248 -19.19 -5.33 -2.18
N TRP A 249 -18.71 -4.18 -2.67
CA TRP A 249 -17.34 -3.69 -2.43
C TRP A 249 -17.14 -3.06 -1.03
N LEU A 250 -18.23 -2.67 -0.35
CA LEU A 250 -18.18 -1.88 0.88
C LEU A 250 -17.56 -2.61 2.08
N PRO A 251 -17.82 -3.91 2.34
CA PRO A 251 -17.15 -4.65 3.42
C PRO A 251 -15.62 -4.65 3.28
N ALA A 252 -15.10 -4.87 2.06
CA ALA A 252 -13.67 -4.79 1.79
C ALA A 252 -13.13 -3.37 1.96
N ALA A 253 -13.87 -2.36 1.48
CA ALA A 253 -13.49 -0.96 1.62
C ALA A 253 -13.38 -0.51 3.09
N ARG A 254 -14.27 -0.96 3.99
CA ARG A 254 -14.17 -0.68 5.44
C ARG A 254 -12.86 -1.19 6.04
N GLU A 255 -12.48 -2.41 5.73
CA GLU A 255 -11.25 -2.99 6.27
C GLU A 255 -9.98 -2.40 5.64
N THR A 256 -10.05 -1.95 4.38
CA THR A 256 -9.00 -1.12 3.77
C THR A 256 -8.88 0.22 4.48
N LEU A 257 -9.98 0.97 4.68
CA LEU A 257 -10.00 2.24 5.40
C LEU A 257 -9.42 2.12 6.81
N ILE A 258 -9.83 1.10 7.58
CA ILE A 258 -9.30 0.85 8.92
C ILE A 258 -7.80 0.57 8.86
N THR A 259 -7.34 -0.27 7.91
CA THR A 259 -5.91 -0.56 7.73
C THR A 259 -5.11 0.71 7.42
N GLU A 260 -5.53 1.48 6.41
CA GLU A 260 -4.84 2.69 5.95
C GLU A 260 -4.83 3.80 7.01
N VAL A 261 -5.92 3.96 7.77
CA VAL A 261 -6.00 4.93 8.87
C VAL A 261 -5.05 4.57 10.02
N TYR A 262 -4.90 3.28 10.35
CA TYR A 262 -3.90 2.85 11.33
C TYR A 262 -2.46 2.81 10.76
N PHE A 263 -2.28 2.63 9.45
CA PHE A 263 -0.98 2.82 8.79
C PHE A 263 -0.47 4.26 8.94
N VAL A 264 -1.34 5.28 8.83
CA VAL A 264 -0.95 6.69 9.11
C VAL A 264 -0.42 6.86 10.55
N LEU A 265 -1.05 6.23 11.55
CA LEU A 265 -0.58 6.26 12.94
C LEU A 265 0.72 5.48 13.12
N LEU A 266 0.87 4.32 12.48
CA LEU A 266 2.10 3.52 12.50
C LEU A 266 3.26 4.34 11.89
N ALA A 267 3.06 4.94 10.71
CA ALA A 267 4.05 5.79 10.04
C ALA A 267 4.43 7.04 10.86
N LEU A 268 3.46 7.68 11.51
CA LEU A 268 3.68 8.83 12.40
C LEU A 268 4.63 8.51 13.57
N HIS A 269 4.48 7.33 14.18
CA HIS A 269 5.27 6.92 15.34
C HIS A 269 6.54 6.14 15.00
N ARG A 270 6.62 5.50 13.82
CA ARG A 270 7.75 4.67 13.34
C ARG A 270 9.14 5.29 13.60
N PRO A 271 9.43 6.58 13.28
CA PRO A 271 10.76 7.15 13.50
C PRO A 271 11.19 7.20 14.98
N PHE A 272 10.23 7.16 15.91
CA PHE A 272 10.45 7.32 17.35
C PHE A 272 10.39 5.99 18.12
N VAL A 273 10.10 4.86 17.45
CA VAL A 273 10.04 3.51 18.05
C VAL A 273 11.36 3.13 18.74
N SER A 274 12.50 3.53 18.18
CA SER A 274 13.82 3.24 18.79
C SER A 274 14.07 4.00 20.10
N SER A 275 13.44 5.17 20.30
CA SER A 275 13.81 6.16 21.31
C SER A 275 12.73 6.44 22.37
N LEU A 276 11.45 6.37 22.02
CA LEU A 276 10.32 6.72 22.88
C LEU A 276 9.40 5.52 23.15
N SER A 277 9.26 5.13 24.43
CA SER A 277 8.31 4.08 24.87
C SER A 277 6.87 4.39 24.44
N SER A 278 6.41 5.64 24.57
CA SER A 278 5.07 6.05 24.12
C SER A 278 4.84 5.79 22.63
N SER A 279 5.80 6.14 21.76
CA SER A 279 5.67 5.87 20.33
C SER A 279 5.81 4.39 19.98
N ARG A 280 6.51 3.58 20.78
CA ARG A 280 6.43 2.11 20.64
C ARG A 280 5.03 1.59 20.92
N VAL A 281 4.43 1.98 22.06
CA VAL A 281 3.09 1.52 22.45
C VAL A 281 2.04 1.92 21.42
N GLU A 282 2.03 3.17 20.94
CA GLU A 282 1.06 3.62 19.95
C GLU A 282 1.27 2.99 18.56
N ALA A 283 2.52 2.85 18.09
CA ALA A 283 2.80 2.16 16.83
C ALA A 283 2.41 0.67 16.91
N HIS A 284 2.68 0.02 18.04
CA HIS A 284 2.31 -1.37 18.31
C HIS A 284 0.79 -1.56 18.33
N MET A 285 0.06 -0.67 19.00
CA MET A 285 -1.40 -0.67 19.00
C MET A 285 -1.96 -0.45 17.59
N ALA A 286 -1.40 0.46 16.80
CA ALA A 286 -1.78 0.66 15.40
C ALA A 286 -1.54 -0.60 14.56
N ALA A 287 -0.38 -1.24 14.70
CA ALA A 287 -0.05 -2.49 14.02
C ALA A 287 -1.02 -3.64 14.37
N LEU A 288 -1.39 -3.82 15.64
CA LEU A 288 -2.39 -4.82 16.04
C LEU A 288 -3.77 -4.53 15.44
N LYS A 289 -4.17 -3.26 15.30
CA LYS A 289 -5.41 -2.86 14.62
C LYS A 289 -5.36 -3.14 13.12
N MET A 290 -4.23 -2.87 12.47
CA MET A 290 -4.00 -3.28 11.07
C MET A 290 -4.14 -4.79 10.92
N LEU A 291 -3.45 -5.61 11.73
CA LEU A 291 -3.52 -7.07 11.64
C LEU A 291 -4.91 -7.64 11.91
N ALA A 292 -5.68 -7.02 12.81
CA ALA A 292 -7.08 -7.37 13.05
C ALA A 292 -7.98 -7.06 11.85
N SER A 293 -7.73 -5.92 11.17
CA SER A 293 -8.47 -5.45 9.99
C SER A 293 -8.16 -6.31 8.76
N GLN A 294 -6.88 -6.53 8.49
CA GLN A 294 -6.35 -7.39 7.44
C GLN A 294 -6.86 -8.84 7.54
N ASN A 295 -7.18 -9.32 8.75
CA ASN A 295 -7.82 -10.63 8.91
C ASN A 295 -9.24 -10.65 8.34
N ARG A 296 -10.06 -9.67 8.70
CA ARG A 296 -11.44 -9.56 8.21
C ARG A 296 -11.48 -9.25 6.70
N LEU A 297 -10.51 -8.49 6.18
CA LEU A 297 -10.38 -8.28 4.73
C LEU A 297 -10.09 -9.59 3.99
N PHE A 298 -9.18 -10.42 4.51
CA PHE A 298 -8.86 -11.74 3.95
C PHE A 298 -10.04 -12.71 4.02
N GLU A 299 -10.78 -12.70 5.13
CA GLU A 299 -12.00 -13.50 5.32
C GLU A 299 -13.15 -13.09 4.38
N HIS A 300 -13.37 -11.79 4.16
CA HIS A 300 -14.43 -11.30 3.28
C HIS A 300 -14.11 -11.39 1.78
N ALA A 301 -12.88 -11.10 1.38
CA ALA A 301 -12.52 -10.97 -0.04
C ALA A 301 -12.02 -12.28 -0.68
N GLY A 302 -11.65 -13.27 0.14
CA GLY A 302 -11.20 -14.58 -0.32
C GLY A 302 -10.00 -14.52 -1.27
N ALA A 303 -9.95 -15.48 -2.19
CA ALA A 303 -8.80 -15.70 -3.09
C ALA A 303 -8.48 -14.52 -4.02
N LEU A 304 -9.44 -13.62 -4.28
CA LEU A 304 -9.31 -12.47 -5.19
C LEU A 304 -8.14 -11.57 -4.81
N LEU A 305 -8.01 -11.26 -3.52
CA LEU A 305 -6.97 -10.36 -3.03
C LEU A 305 -5.65 -11.10 -2.70
N TYR A 306 -5.56 -12.42 -2.88
CA TYR A 306 -4.31 -13.17 -2.58
C TYR A 306 -3.14 -12.73 -3.46
N ARG A 307 -3.43 -12.18 -4.64
CA ARG A 307 -2.45 -11.56 -5.54
C ARG A 307 -2.03 -10.15 -5.10
N GLY A 308 -2.91 -9.39 -4.43
CA GLY A 308 -2.76 -7.95 -4.23
C GLY A 308 -1.78 -7.53 -3.13
N PHE A 309 -0.78 -6.72 -3.52
CA PHE A 309 0.23 -6.09 -2.64
C PHE A 309 -0.31 -5.54 -1.30
N ALA A 310 -1.47 -4.88 -1.27
CA ALA A 310 -1.97 -4.23 -0.05
C ALA A 310 -2.17 -5.21 1.12
N LEU A 311 -2.63 -6.45 0.83
CA LEU A 311 -2.75 -7.49 1.86
C LEU A 311 -1.38 -7.99 2.34
N VAL A 312 -0.39 -8.08 1.44
CA VAL A 312 0.96 -8.55 1.77
C VAL A 312 1.67 -7.50 2.61
N PHE A 313 1.76 -6.26 2.11
CA PHE A 313 2.50 -5.17 2.71
C PHE A 313 1.95 -4.81 4.09
N SER A 314 0.65 -4.52 4.21
CA SER A 314 0.05 -4.07 5.47
C SER A 314 -0.04 -5.18 6.52
N THR A 315 0.02 -6.46 6.10
CA THR A 315 0.25 -7.58 7.03
C THR A 315 1.72 -7.63 7.46
N PHE A 316 2.66 -7.63 6.52
CA PHE A 316 4.09 -7.75 6.77
C PHE A 316 4.63 -6.63 7.67
N ASP A 317 4.40 -5.37 7.30
CA ASP A 317 4.91 -4.19 7.98
C ASP A 317 4.46 -4.11 9.45
N ALA A 318 3.19 -4.39 9.70
CA ALA A 318 2.63 -4.46 11.05
C ALA A 318 3.22 -5.62 11.86
N MET A 319 3.44 -6.80 11.28
CA MET A 319 4.08 -7.94 11.98
C MET A 319 5.54 -7.67 12.33
N VAL A 320 6.29 -7.05 11.41
CA VAL A 320 7.68 -6.65 11.65
C VAL A 320 7.75 -5.67 12.81
N LEU A 321 6.87 -4.66 12.85
CA LEU A 321 6.86 -3.68 13.93
C LEU A 321 6.43 -4.28 15.29
N VAL A 322 5.42 -5.16 15.31
CA VAL A 322 5.02 -5.89 16.53
C VAL A 322 6.17 -6.75 17.07
N ALA A 323 6.85 -7.53 16.21
CA ALA A 323 7.98 -8.35 16.63
C ALA A 323 9.17 -7.49 17.07
N ALA A 324 9.50 -6.42 16.34
CA ALA A 324 10.58 -5.48 16.68
C ALA A 324 10.33 -4.76 18.03
N THR A 325 9.06 -4.51 18.39
CA THR A 325 8.70 -3.96 19.71
C THR A 325 9.17 -4.89 20.83
N TYR A 326 8.76 -6.16 20.80
CA TYR A 326 9.18 -7.14 21.81
C TYR A 326 10.70 -7.41 21.78
N ILE A 327 11.31 -7.43 20.60
CA ILE A 327 12.74 -7.72 20.45
C ILE A 327 13.64 -6.61 21.04
N ARG A 328 13.13 -5.37 21.12
CA ARG A 328 13.88 -4.20 21.63
C ARG A 328 13.45 -3.75 23.03
N ALA A 329 12.19 -3.92 23.39
CA ALA A 329 11.60 -3.45 24.64
C ALA A 329 10.41 -4.33 25.06
N PRO A 330 10.65 -5.56 25.57
CA PRO A 330 9.58 -6.52 25.86
C PRO A 330 8.57 -6.00 26.91
N ASP A 331 9.05 -5.24 27.90
CA ASP A 331 8.22 -4.73 29.01
C ASP A 331 7.11 -3.76 28.54
N ASP A 332 7.38 -2.93 27.53
CA ASP A 332 6.43 -1.90 27.03
C ASP A 332 5.12 -2.54 26.52
N ALA A 333 5.20 -3.75 25.94
CA ALA A 333 4.08 -4.42 25.27
C ALA A 333 3.67 -5.76 25.93
N GLN A 334 4.23 -6.11 27.10
CA GLN A 334 4.04 -7.42 27.73
C GLN A 334 2.57 -7.76 28.03
N HIS A 335 1.75 -6.74 28.34
CA HIS A 335 0.31 -6.89 28.59
C HIS A 335 -0.51 -7.27 27.33
N LEU A 336 0.05 -7.10 26.13
CA LEU A 336 -0.58 -7.44 24.85
C LEU A 336 -0.06 -8.76 24.26
N LEU A 337 0.94 -9.41 24.89
CA LEU A 337 1.69 -10.53 24.30
C LEU A 337 0.80 -11.66 23.75
N ALA A 338 -0.28 -12.01 24.46
CA ALA A 338 -1.22 -13.04 24.02
C ALA A 338 -2.04 -12.63 22.77
N GLU A 339 -2.41 -11.35 22.63
CA GLU A 339 -3.02 -10.88 21.37
C GLU A 339 -1.98 -10.84 20.26
N SER A 340 -0.80 -10.27 20.53
CA SER A 340 0.29 -10.15 19.55
C SER A 340 0.71 -11.50 18.96
N VAL A 341 0.84 -12.55 19.79
CA VAL A 341 1.09 -13.93 19.33
C VAL A 341 -0.01 -14.39 18.38
N ASN A 342 -1.29 -14.31 18.77
CA ASN A 342 -2.42 -14.73 17.92
C ASN A 342 -2.46 -13.94 16.58
N ARG A 343 -2.20 -12.62 16.60
CA ARG A 343 -2.16 -11.80 15.38
C ARG A 343 -1.00 -12.19 14.46
N LEU A 344 0.16 -12.57 15.00
CA LEU A 344 1.31 -13.03 14.22
C LEU A 344 1.12 -14.46 13.67
N GLU A 345 0.45 -15.35 14.39
CA GLU A 345 0.09 -16.67 13.86
C GLU A 345 -0.89 -16.55 12.69
N TRP A 346 -1.94 -15.73 12.80
CA TRP A 346 -2.90 -15.49 11.71
C TRP A 346 -2.27 -14.75 10.52
N GLY A 347 -1.36 -13.80 10.77
CA GLY A 347 -0.61 -13.15 9.70
C GLY A 347 0.36 -14.10 8.98
N LEU A 348 1.00 -15.03 9.69
CA LEU A 348 1.85 -16.06 9.06
C LEU A 348 1.00 -17.02 8.21
N ALA A 349 -0.15 -17.47 8.72
CA ALA A 349 -1.08 -18.31 7.95
C ALA A 349 -1.59 -17.61 6.68
N ARG A 350 -1.84 -16.30 6.75
CA ARG A 350 -2.23 -15.46 5.59
C ARG A 350 -1.14 -15.42 4.53
N LEU A 351 0.10 -15.11 4.93
CA LEU A 351 1.24 -15.06 4.02
C LEU A 351 1.57 -16.45 3.43
N ASP A 352 1.40 -17.53 4.21
CA ASP A 352 1.60 -18.92 3.76
C ASP A 352 0.59 -19.33 2.66
N ALA A 353 -0.66 -18.87 2.74
CA ALA A 353 -1.65 -19.05 1.69
C ALA A 353 -1.34 -18.23 0.43
N MET A 354 -0.91 -16.97 0.61
CA MET A 354 -0.66 -16.03 -0.50
C MET A 354 0.63 -16.32 -1.29
N ARG A 355 1.68 -16.87 -0.66
CA ARG A 355 3.01 -17.10 -1.30
C ARG A 355 2.99 -17.95 -2.57
N SER A 356 1.93 -18.72 -2.79
CA SER A 356 1.72 -19.53 -3.99
C SER A 356 1.43 -18.70 -5.25
N ARG A 357 1.02 -17.43 -5.08
CA ARG A 357 0.52 -16.53 -6.13
C ARG A 357 1.09 -15.11 -6.05
N ASN A 358 1.74 -14.76 -4.94
CA ASN A 358 2.42 -13.50 -4.76
C ASN A 358 3.81 -13.76 -4.17
N VAL A 359 4.86 -13.45 -4.93
CA VAL A 359 6.26 -13.75 -4.55
C VAL A 359 6.70 -12.93 -3.33
N MET A 360 6.22 -11.68 -3.20
CA MET A 360 6.48 -10.83 -2.04
C MET A 360 5.93 -11.47 -0.74
N ALA A 361 4.79 -12.17 -0.79
CA ALA A 361 4.25 -12.89 0.36
C ALA A 361 5.16 -14.05 0.82
N GLY A 362 5.91 -14.68 -0.10
CA GLY A 362 6.93 -15.66 0.24
C GLY A 362 8.10 -15.05 1.04
N TYR A 363 8.70 -13.97 0.52
CA TYR A 363 9.77 -13.26 1.23
C TYR A 363 9.29 -12.69 2.59
N ALA A 364 8.09 -12.12 2.62
CA ALA A 364 7.46 -11.61 3.84
C ALA A 364 7.26 -12.70 4.90
N TYR A 365 6.76 -13.87 4.49
CA TYR A 365 6.59 -15.04 5.37
C TYR A 365 7.91 -15.46 5.99
N ASP A 366 8.98 -15.60 5.19
CA ASP A 366 10.26 -16.10 5.69
C ASP A 366 10.93 -15.14 6.68
N VAL A 367 10.93 -13.83 6.39
CA VAL A 367 11.45 -12.81 7.31
C VAL A 367 10.65 -12.82 8.62
N VAL A 368 9.32 -12.71 8.57
CA VAL A 368 8.50 -12.64 9.79
C VAL A 368 8.56 -13.94 10.60
N ARG A 369 8.68 -15.11 9.94
CA ARG A 369 8.90 -16.41 10.58
C ARG A 369 10.23 -16.47 11.36
N VAL A 370 11.25 -15.69 11.01
CA VAL A 370 12.47 -15.52 11.82
C VAL A 370 12.20 -14.59 13.00
N LEU A 371 11.60 -13.41 12.77
CA LEU A 371 11.34 -12.42 13.82
C LEU A 371 10.43 -12.96 14.93
N PHE A 372 9.34 -13.66 14.56
CA PHE A 372 8.40 -14.24 15.50
C PHE A 372 9.06 -15.30 16.40
N ARG A 373 9.97 -16.12 15.86
CA ARG A 373 10.76 -17.07 16.67
C ARG A 373 11.70 -16.36 17.65
N LYS A 374 12.35 -15.26 17.26
CA LYS A 374 13.21 -14.47 18.16
C LYS A 374 12.41 -13.79 19.27
N MET A 375 11.26 -13.20 18.94
CA MET A 375 10.29 -12.64 19.88
C MET A 375 9.88 -13.70 20.93
N LEU A 376 9.45 -14.87 20.47
CA LEU A 376 9.04 -15.97 21.36
C LEU A 376 10.19 -16.39 22.28
N SER A 377 11.41 -16.61 21.75
CA SER A 377 12.54 -17.08 22.57
C SER A 377 12.90 -16.12 23.70
N GLN A 378 12.86 -14.80 23.45
CA GLN A 378 13.08 -13.79 24.50
C GLN A 378 11.94 -13.75 25.53
N SER A 379 10.68 -13.82 25.08
CA SER A 379 9.52 -13.86 26.00
C SER A 379 9.50 -15.10 26.91
N SER A 380 10.15 -16.19 26.48
CA SER A 380 10.23 -17.47 27.22
C SER A 380 11.37 -17.56 28.25
N SER A 381 12.08 -16.47 28.55
CA SER A 381 13.25 -16.48 29.45
C SER A 381 13.06 -15.73 30.79
N PRO A 382 12.23 -16.23 31.73
CA PRO A 382 12.14 -15.70 33.08
C PRO A 382 13.13 -16.38 34.05
N GLY A 383 14.35 -15.82 34.15
CA GLY A 383 15.19 -15.94 35.35
C GLY A 383 16.04 -17.20 35.51
N SER A 384 17.31 -17.11 35.09
CA SER A 384 18.40 -18.01 35.51
C SER A 384 19.55 -17.24 36.16
N ALA A 385 19.24 -16.47 37.21
CA ALA A 385 20.26 -15.83 38.04
C ALA A 385 21.13 -16.92 38.74
N PRO A 386 22.45 -17.01 38.49
CA PRO A 386 23.29 -17.98 39.18
C PRO A 386 23.41 -17.57 40.65
N LEU A 387 22.97 -18.44 41.57
CA LEU A 387 23.22 -18.25 42.99
C LEU A 387 24.73 -18.37 43.25
N ARG A 388 25.37 -17.22 43.48
CA ARG A 388 26.77 -17.13 43.88
C ARG A 388 26.98 -17.80 45.25
N ASN A 389 27.78 -18.86 45.26
CA ASN A 389 28.35 -19.46 46.47
C ASN A 389 29.86 -19.65 46.26
N ASP A 390 30.64 -18.84 46.97
CA ASP A 390 32.09 -19.00 47.16
C ASP A 390 32.27 -19.86 48.45
N GLU A 391 33.23 -20.77 48.65
CA GLU A 391 34.38 -21.34 47.92
C GLU A 391 34.78 -22.67 48.69
N PRO A 392 36.00 -23.29 48.71
CA PRO A 392 37.19 -23.31 47.83
C PRO A 392 37.81 -24.73 47.57
N GLU A 393 39.03 -24.76 47.00
CA GLU A 393 40.11 -25.80 47.03
C GLU A 393 40.08 -27.11 46.17
N SER A 394 40.72 -27.05 44.98
CA SER A 394 42.07 -27.62 44.64
C SER A 394 42.42 -29.14 44.84
N PRO A 395 43.49 -29.71 44.19
CA PRO A 395 43.73 -29.89 42.73
C PRO A 395 44.26 -31.31 42.35
N PHE A 396 44.34 -31.72 41.05
CA PHE A 396 45.47 -32.57 40.51
C PHE A 396 45.52 -32.76 38.96
N VAL A 397 46.41 -31.99 38.29
CA VAL A 397 47.44 -32.36 37.27
C VAL A 397 47.24 -33.48 36.20
N ALA A 398 47.51 -33.12 34.91
CA ALA A 398 48.05 -33.91 33.75
C ALA A 398 47.18 -34.99 33.02
N GLU A 399 47.46 -35.39 31.76
CA GLU A 399 48.10 -34.82 30.54
C GLU A 399 47.84 -35.77 29.32
N ARG A 400 47.94 -35.26 28.07
CA ARG A 400 48.26 -35.96 26.78
C ARG A 400 47.18 -36.13 25.69
N ALA A 401 47.07 -35.06 24.91
CA ALA A 401 47.27 -34.96 23.45
C ALA A 401 47.67 -36.19 22.59
N LEU A 402 47.39 -36.04 21.27
CA LEU A 402 47.93 -36.73 20.07
C LEU A 402 47.37 -38.14 19.73
N SER A 403 47.12 -38.51 18.45
CA SER A 403 46.94 -37.73 17.20
C SER A 403 46.47 -38.61 16.01
N ARG A 404 45.70 -38.01 15.06
CA ARG A 404 45.62 -38.36 13.60
C ARG A 404 45.10 -39.77 13.22
N ASN A 405 44.56 -40.05 12.03
CA ASN A 405 44.30 -39.35 10.74
C ASN A 405 43.08 -40.10 10.08
N HIS A 406 42.43 -39.81 8.94
CA HIS A 406 42.38 -38.84 7.81
C HIS A 406 41.01 -39.17 7.09
N ALA A 407 40.46 -38.55 6.04
CA ALA A 407 40.45 -37.26 5.32
C ALA A 407 39.28 -37.40 4.28
N ALA A 408 38.70 -36.41 3.60
CA ALA A 408 38.91 -34.96 3.42
C ALA A 408 37.58 -34.23 3.79
N GLN A 409 37.26 -32.93 3.64
CA GLN A 409 37.68 -31.79 2.79
C GLN A 409 37.23 -31.87 1.30
N ALA A 410 36.59 -30.86 0.70
CA ALA A 410 36.17 -29.52 1.17
C ALA A 410 34.84 -29.09 0.50
N GLY A 411 34.13 -28.04 0.95
CA GLY A 411 34.40 -27.10 2.05
C GLY A 411 33.16 -26.30 2.51
N PRO A 412 33.28 -25.46 3.56
CA PRO A 412 32.12 -24.92 4.30
C PRO A 412 31.96 -23.39 4.22
N GLY A 413 30.83 -22.87 4.73
CA GLY A 413 30.74 -21.48 5.22
C GLY A 413 29.40 -20.75 4.99
N ALA A 414 28.42 -20.95 5.88
CA ALA A 414 27.24 -20.06 5.99
C ALA A 414 26.58 -20.06 7.40
N GLU A 415 27.19 -20.66 8.41
CA GLU A 415 26.86 -20.42 9.82
C GLU A 415 27.87 -19.41 10.37
N GLN A 416 27.48 -18.13 10.35
CA GLN A 416 28.13 -17.08 11.12
C GLN A 416 27.15 -16.62 12.19
N ASP A 417 27.60 -16.57 13.44
CA ASP A 417 26.90 -15.79 14.47
C ASP A 417 26.93 -14.32 14.04
N LEU A 418 25.78 -13.83 13.57
CA LEU A 418 25.57 -12.40 13.32
C LEU A 418 25.46 -11.71 14.68
N ASP A 419 26.49 -10.95 15.06
CA ASP A 419 26.53 -10.16 16.30
C ASP A 419 25.20 -9.46 16.54
N ASP A 420 24.59 -9.61 17.72
CA ASP A 420 23.21 -9.15 17.95
C ASP A 420 23.03 -7.64 17.69
N ALA A 421 24.08 -6.84 17.89
CA ALA A 421 24.14 -5.43 17.53
C ALA A 421 24.00 -5.19 16.00
N SER A 422 24.60 -6.05 15.17
CA SER A 422 24.48 -5.96 13.70
C SER A 422 23.05 -6.25 13.23
N LEU A 423 22.40 -7.25 13.84
CA LEU A 423 20.98 -7.53 13.58
C LEU A 423 20.06 -6.44 14.15
N GLN A 424 20.34 -5.90 15.34
CA GLN A 424 19.58 -4.78 15.91
C GLN A 424 19.68 -3.49 15.08
N GLN A 425 20.82 -3.26 14.41
CA GLN A 425 20.99 -2.16 13.47
C GLN A 425 20.23 -2.44 12.17
N SER A 426 20.43 -3.60 11.54
CA SER A 426 19.70 -3.98 10.32
C SER A 426 18.17 -3.95 10.52
N LEU A 427 17.67 -4.40 11.68
CA LEU A 427 16.26 -4.28 12.06
C LEU A 427 15.81 -2.85 12.33
N TYR A 428 16.72 -1.97 12.79
CA TYR A 428 16.41 -0.54 12.92
C TYR A 428 16.30 0.11 11.54
N ASP A 429 17.31 -0.06 10.68
CA ASP A 429 17.34 0.48 9.32
C ASP A 429 16.13 0.01 8.50
N PHE A 430 15.74 -1.26 8.67
CA PHE A 430 14.56 -1.87 8.05
C PHE A 430 13.24 -1.34 8.60
N VAL A 431 13.10 -1.18 9.92
CA VAL A 431 11.90 -0.61 10.55
C VAL A 431 11.77 0.89 10.23
N SER A 432 12.87 1.63 10.15
CA SER A 432 12.93 3.06 9.88
C SER A 432 13.05 3.43 8.40
N GLN A 433 13.13 2.46 7.50
CA GLN A 433 13.13 2.61 6.03
C GLN A 433 14.30 3.45 5.47
N ASP A 434 15.46 3.46 6.13
CA ASP A 434 16.63 4.26 5.74
C ASP A 434 17.46 3.58 4.63
N LEU A 435 16.90 3.53 3.42
CA LEU A 435 17.44 2.78 2.26
C LEU A 435 17.99 3.70 1.15
N LEU A 436 19.03 4.47 1.48
CA LEU A 436 19.78 5.28 0.51
C LEU A 436 20.81 4.41 -0.26
N GLY A 437 20.39 3.86 -1.41
CA GLY A 437 21.21 3.04 -2.31
C GLY A 437 20.97 3.33 -3.80
N GLU A 438 22.07 3.46 -4.56
CA GLU A 438 22.19 4.00 -5.93
C GLU A 438 21.41 3.27 -7.05
N THR A 439 21.14 3.98 -8.15
CA THR A 439 20.55 3.44 -9.40
C THR A 439 21.32 3.94 -10.63
N PHE A 440 21.54 3.08 -11.64
CA PHE A 440 22.23 3.42 -12.90
C PHE A 440 21.27 3.51 -14.11
N PRO A 441 21.51 4.41 -15.09
CA PRO A 441 20.63 4.61 -16.25
C PRO A 441 21.08 3.86 -17.52
N VAL A 442 20.15 3.68 -18.48
CA VAL A 442 20.39 3.22 -19.86
C VAL A 442 19.52 4.05 -20.82
N GLU A 443 20.04 4.41 -22.00
CA GLU A 443 19.34 5.19 -23.04
C GLU A 443 18.90 4.32 -24.23
N TRP A 444 17.91 4.81 -25.01
CA TRP A 444 17.45 4.24 -26.28
C TRP A 444 17.29 5.34 -27.35
N GLN A 445 17.27 4.97 -28.63
CA GLN A 445 17.17 5.90 -29.78
C GLN A 445 15.91 5.65 -30.63
N GLU A 446 15.32 6.74 -31.15
CA GLU A 446 14.09 6.74 -31.96
C GLU A 446 14.34 6.48 -33.47
N THR A 447 13.26 6.18 -34.21
CA THR A 447 13.18 6.38 -35.69
C THR A 447 11.70 6.57 -36.10
N THR A 448 11.42 7.20 -37.25
CA THR A 448 10.10 7.84 -37.55
C THR A 448 9.66 7.70 -39.03
N ILE A 449 8.52 8.35 -39.41
CA ILE A 449 8.01 8.67 -40.78
C ILE A 449 7.07 7.59 -41.42
N PRO A 450 5.91 7.91 -42.07
CA PRO A 450 4.95 9.04 -41.95
C PRO A 450 3.42 8.65 -42.04
N GLU A 451 2.55 9.68 -42.13
CA GLU A 451 1.07 9.75 -42.08
C GLU A 451 0.25 9.25 -43.30
N ALA A 452 -1.07 8.99 -43.12
CA ALA A 452 -2.17 9.38 -44.04
C ALA A 452 -3.62 9.10 -43.54
N GLY A 453 -4.58 10.01 -43.84
CA GLY A 453 -5.99 9.69 -44.21
C GLY A 453 -7.12 9.70 -43.15
N ASN A 454 -7.87 10.81 -43.04
CA ASN A 454 -9.00 11.05 -42.11
C ASN A 454 -10.35 10.41 -42.55
N TYR A 455 -11.20 10.02 -41.59
CA TYR A 455 -12.67 9.94 -41.71
C TYR A 455 -13.34 9.96 -40.32
N GLU A 456 -13.98 11.07 -39.93
CA GLU A 456 -14.56 11.23 -38.59
C GLU A 456 -15.88 10.46 -38.39
N GLU A 457 -16.03 9.78 -37.26
CA GLU A 457 -17.32 9.51 -36.59
C GLU A 457 -17.07 9.30 -35.08
N ALA A 458 -17.95 9.80 -34.21
CA ALA A 458 -17.66 10.02 -32.79
C ALA A 458 -18.35 9.02 -31.84
N PHE A 459 -17.68 8.66 -30.74
CA PHE A 459 -18.18 7.81 -29.65
C PHE A 459 -17.89 8.44 -28.26
N PRO A 460 -18.60 8.04 -27.18
CA PRO A 460 -18.70 8.85 -25.94
C PRO A 460 -17.44 8.90 -25.04
N ASP A 461 -17.30 10.01 -24.31
CA ASP A 461 -16.06 10.45 -23.64
C ASP A 461 -15.78 9.92 -22.21
N SER A 462 -16.49 8.92 -21.65
CA SER A 462 -16.33 8.58 -20.23
C SER A 462 -16.44 7.10 -19.84
N ILE A 463 -15.33 6.55 -19.32
CA ILE A 463 -15.30 5.27 -18.59
C ILE A 463 -16.05 5.32 -17.24
N TRP A 464 -16.33 6.52 -16.71
CA TRP A 464 -17.04 6.66 -15.43
C TRP A 464 -18.54 6.45 -15.58
N GLN A 465 -19.12 6.73 -16.75
CA GLN A 465 -20.49 6.28 -17.03
C GLN A 465 -20.55 4.75 -17.01
N PHE A 466 -19.60 4.06 -17.63
CA PHE A 466 -19.52 2.60 -17.59
C PHE A 466 -19.36 2.03 -16.16
N LEU A 467 -18.72 2.76 -15.23
CA LEU A 467 -18.60 2.34 -13.83
C LEU A 467 -19.81 2.70 -12.97
N ASP A 468 -20.43 3.86 -13.19
CA ASP A 468 -21.64 4.29 -12.49
C ASP A 468 -22.89 3.51 -13.00
N ASP A 469 -22.91 3.05 -14.26
CA ASP A 469 -23.93 2.15 -14.85
C ASP A 469 -23.78 0.67 -14.38
N LEU A 470 -22.74 0.34 -13.60
CA LEU A 470 -22.45 -1.00 -13.06
C LEU A 470 -22.74 -1.15 -11.55
N THR A 471 -23.43 -0.18 -10.93
CA THR A 471 -23.82 -0.19 -9.50
C THR A 471 -25.33 -0.11 -9.30
#